data_AF-A0A289G8Q8-F1
#
_entry.id   AF-A0A289G8Q8-F1
#
_cell.length_a   1.000
_cell.length_b   1.000
_cell.length_c   1.000
_cell.angle_alpha   90.00
_cell.angle_beta   90.00
_cell.angle_gamma   90.00
#
_symmetry.space_group_name_H-M   'P 1'
#
loop_
_entity.id
_entity.type
_entity.pdbx_description
1 polymer ?
#
loop_
_entity_poly.entity_id
_entity_poly.type
_entity_poly.pdbx_seq_one_letter_code
_entity_poly.pdbx_strand_id
1 'polypeptide(L)'
;MGKITITCRNRQVSIDGLKAIKVRVVSLNGAILESFLRYQVIKNGRGKTWHHENALAMSLLLEYWQATLGVYGSPRLMFEAFSVAIHDGTVQVDGTDPIGLRWKPRSPHHANKLIRYISEYSDWLYVETGEESALLNPIRSATPYEKMLNLAAYHHRKNNSFLKHTYDDSKAREQAGHVRAIAKHQGPKNKQVTYTFPRDKSLEVEDSFIICGSKISDPPQNRLDLAKVLVFIPVIIEDA
;
A
#
# COMPACT_ATOMS: atom_id res chain seq x y z
N MET A 1 5.79 15.81 25.17
CA MET A 1 4.91 14.64 25.38
C MET A 1 5.72 13.37 25.16
N GLY A 2 5.62 12.39 26.07
CA GLY A 2 6.44 11.17 26.01
C GLY A 2 6.09 10.26 24.84
N LYS A 3 7.06 9.43 24.40
CA LYS A 3 6.87 8.45 23.34
C LYS A 3 5.85 7.39 23.80
N ILE A 4 4.67 7.37 23.19
CA ILE A 4 3.67 6.32 23.40
C ILE A 4 4.23 4.99 22.87
N THR A 5 4.08 3.92 23.64
CA THR A 5 4.43 2.57 23.23
C THR A 5 3.19 1.92 22.62
N ILE A 6 3.21 1.75 21.30
CA ILE A 6 2.16 1.07 20.55
C ILE A 6 2.50 -0.42 20.53
N THR A 7 1.61 -1.28 21.04
CA THR A 7 1.80 -2.73 20.96
C THR A 7 0.60 -3.40 20.32
N CYS A 8 0.88 -4.41 19.50
CA CYS A 8 -0.13 -5.12 18.75
C CYS A 8 0.03 -6.62 19.03
N ARG A 9 -0.92 -7.24 19.73
CA ARG A 9 -0.81 -8.64 20.18
C ARG A 9 -2.04 -9.43 19.81
N ASN A 10 -1.84 -10.69 19.39
CA ASN A 10 -2.94 -11.62 19.17
C ASN A 10 -3.54 -12.00 20.53
N ARG A 11 -4.85 -11.82 20.70
CA ARG A 11 -5.60 -12.22 21.89
C ARG A 11 -6.83 -13.01 21.47
N GLN A 12 -7.30 -13.88 22.36
CA GLN A 12 -8.65 -14.42 22.28
C GLN A 12 -9.57 -13.47 23.05
N VAL A 13 -10.66 -13.07 22.41
CA VAL A 13 -11.65 -12.17 22.98
C VAL A 13 -12.99 -12.88 22.96
N SER A 14 -13.61 -12.98 24.13
CA SER A 14 -14.94 -13.53 24.27
C SER A 14 -15.96 -12.50 23.80
N ILE A 15 -16.90 -12.90 22.94
CA ILE A 15 -17.98 -12.04 22.47
C ILE A 15 -19.13 -12.08 23.48
N ASP A 16 -19.65 -13.28 23.75
CA ASP A 16 -20.86 -13.49 24.56
C ASP A 16 -20.64 -14.52 25.68
N GLY A 17 -19.38 -14.74 26.11
CA GLY A 17 -19.03 -15.79 27.08
C GLY A 17 -18.93 -17.19 26.47
N LEU A 18 -19.59 -17.45 25.34
CA LEU A 18 -19.65 -18.76 24.67
C LEU A 18 -18.72 -18.87 23.46
N LYS A 19 -18.54 -17.77 22.73
CA LYS A 19 -17.78 -17.73 21.48
C LYS A 19 -16.57 -16.81 21.60
N ALA A 20 -15.39 -17.36 21.35
CA ALA A 20 -14.15 -16.61 21.34
C ALA A 20 -13.67 -16.36 19.90
N ILE A 21 -13.21 -15.14 19.63
CA ILE A 21 -12.55 -14.78 18.38
C ILE A 21 -11.08 -14.47 18.62
N LYS A 22 -10.22 -14.89 17.70
CA LYS A 22 -8.80 -14.57 17.72
C LYS A 22 -8.59 -13.28 16.92
N VAL A 23 -8.41 -12.17 17.63
CA VAL A 23 -8.20 -10.84 17.06
C VAL A 23 -6.85 -10.27 17.49
N ARG A 24 -6.35 -9.29 16.74
CA ARG A 24 -5.14 -8.58 17.12
C ARG A 24 -5.54 -7.28 17.81
N VAL A 25 -5.20 -7.19 19.09
CA VAL A 25 -5.55 -6.08 19.97
C VAL A 25 -4.43 -5.05 19.94
N VAL A 26 -4.80 -3.80 19.67
CA VAL A 26 -3.92 -2.64 19.71
C VAL A 26 -4.00 -2.03 21.10
N SER A 27 -2.85 -1.77 21.71
CA SER A 27 -2.75 -1.06 22.99
C SER A 27 -1.74 0.07 22.96
N LEU A 28 -2.04 1.13 23.70
CA LEU A 28 -1.26 2.35 23.86
C LEU A 28 -0.79 2.42 25.31
N ASN A 29 0.52 2.34 25.56
CA ASN A 29 1.08 2.31 26.93
C ASN A 29 0.45 1.23 27.83
N GLY A 30 0.02 0.11 27.24
CA GLY A 30 -0.68 -0.98 27.95
C GLY A 30 -2.21 -0.84 28.01
N ALA A 31 -2.77 0.36 27.80
CA ALA A 31 -4.21 0.56 27.71
C ALA A 31 -4.75 0.09 26.36
N ILE A 32 -5.85 -0.66 26.35
CA ILE A 32 -6.43 -1.20 25.12
C ILE A 32 -7.19 -0.10 24.38
N LEU A 33 -7.04 -0.04 23.05
CA LEU A 33 -7.89 0.80 22.21
C LEU A 33 -9.28 0.15 22.07
N GLU A 34 -10.16 0.44 23.04
CA GLU A 34 -11.43 -0.25 23.20
C GLU A 34 -12.37 -0.07 22.00
N SER A 35 -12.50 1.16 21.48
CA SER A 35 -13.35 1.44 20.31
C SER A 35 -12.96 0.58 19.10
N PHE A 36 -11.66 0.43 18.85
CA PHE A 36 -11.17 -0.43 17.77
C PHE A 36 -11.38 -1.92 18.05
N LEU A 37 -11.28 -2.34 19.31
CA LEU A 37 -11.60 -3.72 19.69
C LEU A 37 -13.10 -4.02 19.46
N ARG A 38 -13.99 -3.13 19.90
CA ARG A 38 -15.44 -3.23 19.66
C ARG A 38 -15.74 -3.32 18.15
N TYR A 39 -15.12 -2.48 17.34
CA TYR A 39 -15.24 -2.55 15.87
C TYR A 39 -14.86 -3.93 15.31
N GLN A 40 -13.74 -4.50 15.77
CA GLN A 40 -13.33 -5.84 15.34
C GLN A 40 -14.34 -6.92 15.78
N VAL A 41 -14.90 -6.83 16.98
CA VAL A 41 -15.92 -7.77 17.47
C VAL A 41 -17.20 -7.69 16.64
N ILE A 42 -17.65 -6.49 16.27
CA ILE A 42 -18.80 -6.29 15.37
C ILE A 42 -18.52 -6.90 13.99
N LYS A 43 -17.28 -6.85 13.52
CA LYS A 43 -16.83 -7.46 12.26
C LYS A 43 -16.36 -8.92 12.41
N ASN A 44 -16.85 -9.67 13.39
CA ASN A 44 -16.45 -11.07 13.66
C ASN A 44 -16.65 -12.04 12.48
N GLY A 45 -17.52 -11.74 11.52
CA GLY A 45 -17.71 -12.54 10.30
C GLY A 45 -16.56 -12.45 9.31
N ARG A 46 -15.56 -11.60 9.57
CA ARG A 46 -14.36 -11.46 8.73
C ARG A 46 -13.31 -12.51 9.11
N GLY A 47 -12.50 -12.89 8.12
CA GLY A 47 -11.43 -13.86 8.32
C GLY A 47 -10.25 -13.33 9.15
N LYS A 48 -9.41 -14.23 9.67
CA LYS A 48 -8.21 -13.92 10.46
C LYS A 48 -7.28 -12.90 9.78
N THR A 49 -7.08 -13.04 8.47
CA THR A 49 -6.26 -12.13 7.65
C THR A 49 -6.82 -10.71 7.68
N TRP A 50 -8.14 -10.53 7.65
CA TRP A 50 -8.76 -9.21 7.74
C TRP A 50 -8.45 -8.55 9.08
N HIS A 51 -8.63 -9.27 10.20
CA HIS A 51 -8.33 -8.74 11.54
C HIS A 51 -6.85 -8.38 11.70
N HIS A 52 -5.96 -9.23 11.20
CA HIS A 52 -4.53 -9.00 11.23
C HIS A 52 -4.15 -7.71 10.48
N GLU A 53 -4.61 -7.57 9.26
CA GLU A 53 -4.27 -6.45 8.38
C GLU A 53 -4.96 -5.15 8.81
N ASN A 54 -6.18 -5.24 9.36
CA ASN A 54 -6.87 -4.09 9.92
C ASN A 54 -6.14 -3.56 11.17
N ALA A 55 -5.70 -4.44 12.07
CA ALA A 55 -4.89 -4.04 13.22
C ALA A 55 -3.51 -3.49 12.83
N LEU A 56 -2.91 -4.03 11.75
CA LEU A 56 -1.69 -3.46 11.17
C LEU A 56 -1.94 -2.03 10.65
N ALA A 57 -3.03 -1.80 9.92
CA ALA A 57 -3.38 -0.48 9.42
C ALA A 57 -3.51 0.54 10.56
N MET A 58 -4.19 0.18 11.64
CA MET A 58 -4.30 1.05 12.82
C MET A 58 -2.97 1.29 13.52
N SER A 59 -2.11 0.27 13.61
CA SER A 59 -0.79 0.42 14.23
C SER A 59 0.07 1.40 13.44
N LEU A 60 0.08 1.29 12.11
CA LEU A 60 0.80 2.22 11.23
C LEU A 60 0.25 3.65 11.36
N LEU A 61 -1.08 3.82 11.38
CA LEU A 61 -1.68 5.14 11.57
C LEU A 61 -1.23 5.80 12.88
N LEU A 62 -1.23 5.03 13.98
CA LEU A 62 -0.81 5.52 15.30
C LEU A 62 0.68 5.86 15.34
N GLU A 63 1.53 5.04 14.71
CA GLU A 63 2.96 5.32 14.56
C GLU A 63 3.20 6.62 13.78
N TYR A 64 2.46 6.82 12.69
CA TYR A 64 2.56 8.03 11.89
C TYR A 64 2.08 9.27 12.65
N TRP A 65 0.93 9.17 13.30
CA TRP A 65 0.38 10.25 14.12
C TRP A 65 1.37 10.65 15.22
N GLN A 66 1.98 9.67 15.89
CA GLN A 66 2.97 9.92 16.92
C GLN A 66 4.23 10.61 16.40
N ALA A 67 4.71 10.24 15.20
CA ALA A 67 5.88 10.85 14.59
C ALA A 67 5.62 12.25 14.03
N THR A 68 4.35 12.61 13.81
CA THR A 68 3.92 13.89 13.24
C THR A 68 3.09 14.73 14.22
N LEU A 69 3.23 14.47 15.53
CA LEU A 69 2.53 15.22 16.57
C LEU A 69 2.80 16.72 16.46
N GLY A 70 1.74 17.52 16.42
CA GLY A 70 1.81 18.98 16.34
C GLY A 70 2.19 19.54 14.97
N VAL A 71 2.38 18.71 13.95
CA VAL A 71 2.72 19.15 12.59
C VAL A 71 1.48 19.57 11.81
N TYR A 72 0.38 18.83 11.95
CA TYR A 72 -0.85 19.04 11.17
C TYR A 72 -1.92 19.76 11.98
N GLY A 73 -2.60 20.72 11.34
CA GLY A 73 -3.72 21.46 11.95
C GLY A 73 -5.04 20.69 12.01
N SER A 74 -5.18 19.57 11.28
CA SER A 74 -6.38 18.73 11.35
C SER A 74 -6.05 17.24 11.17
N PRO A 75 -6.85 16.33 11.77
CA PRO A 75 -6.70 14.88 11.57
C PRO A 75 -6.84 14.43 10.11
N ARG A 76 -7.64 15.16 9.32
CA ARG A 76 -7.86 14.88 7.89
C ARG A 76 -6.59 15.14 7.07
N LEU A 77 -5.91 16.27 7.31
CA LEU A 77 -4.64 16.58 6.66
C LEU A 77 -3.53 15.59 7.06
N MET A 78 -3.51 15.18 8.33
CA MET A 78 -2.60 14.13 8.78
C MET A 78 -2.88 12.80 8.06
N PHE A 79 -4.16 12.43 7.89
CA PHE A 79 -4.53 11.20 7.21
C PHE A 79 -4.23 11.23 5.70
N GLU A 80 -4.35 12.39 5.06
CA GLU A 80 -3.92 12.61 3.67
C GLU A 80 -2.41 12.41 3.53
N ALA A 81 -1.60 13.05 4.38
CA ALA A 81 -0.15 12.88 4.38
C ALA A 81 0.27 11.44 4.71
N PHE A 82 -0.44 10.78 5.62
CA PHE A 82 -0.27 9.34 5.91
C PHE A 82 -0.52 8.49 4.66
N SER A 83 -1.55 8.81 3.86
CA SER A 83 -1.86 8.06 2.65
C SER A 83 -0.71 8.12 1.64
N VAL A 84 -0.09 9.29 1.47
CA VAL A 84 1.11 9.48 0.63
C VAL A 84 2.29 8.69 1.21
N ALA A 85 2.57 8.82 2.50
CA ALA A 85 3.68 8.12 3.16
C ALA A 85 3.57 6.58 3.09
N ILE A 86 2.36 6.04 3.05
CA ILE A 86 2.13 4.60 2.88
C ILE A 86 2.42 4.15 1.45
N HIS A 87 2.12 4.99 0.45
CA HIS A 87 2.39 4.71 -0.95
C HIS A 87 3.88 4.85 -1.28
N ASP A 88 4.47 5.99 -0.96
CA ASP A 88 5.80 6.39 -1.41
C ASP A 88 6.89 5.97 -0.41
N GLY A 89 6.52 5.60 0.80
CA GLY A 89 7.46 5.43 1.90
C GLY A 89 7.82 6.76 2.55
N THR A 90 8.66 6.70 3.58
CA THR A 90 9.15 7.90 4.32
C THR A 90 10.62 8.18 4.08
N VAL A 91 11.33 7.27 3.40
CA VAL A 91 12.75 7.43 3.08
C VAL A 91 12.90 8.19 1.77
N GLN A 92 13.63 9.30 1.81
CA GLN A 92 13.93 10.13 0.66
C GLN A 92 15.02 9.50 -0.22
N VAL A 93 15.22 10.04 -1.41
CA VAL A 93 16.21 9.54 -2.41
C VAL A 93 17.64 9.61 -1.87
N ASP A 94 17.93 10.60 -1.01
CA ASP A 94 19.22 10.77 -0.33
C ASP A 94 19.43 9.81 0.86
N GLY A 95 18.44 8.97 1.18
CA GLY A 95 18.47 8.02 2.30
C GLY A 95 18.10 8.63 3.65
N THR A 96 17.76 9.92 3.71
CA THR A 96 17.28 10.58 4.92
C THR A 96 15.80 10.27 5.17
N ASP A 97 15.38 10.35 6.43
CA ASP A 97 13.97 10.29 6.80
C ASP A 97 13.70 11.32 7.91
N PRO A 98 13.11 12.47 7.58
CA PRO A 98 12.80 13.52 8.55
C PRO A 98 11.87 13.10 9.68
N ILE A 99 10.99 12.11 9.43
CA ILE A 99 9.97 11.64 10.36
C ILE A 99 10.49 10.45 11.18
N GLY A 100 11.51 9.75 10.66
CA GLY A 100 12.22 8.67 11.35
C GLY A 100 11.51 7.31 11.40
N LEU A 101 10.45 7.13 10.61
CA LEU A 101 9.68 5.88 10.53
C LEU A 101 10.34 4.80 9.65
N ARG A 102 11.14 5.24 8.69
CA ARG A 102 11.90 4.52 7.66
C ARG A 102 11.07 3.49 6.91
N TRP A 103 9.82 3.86 6.59
CA TRP A 103 8.92 3.00 5.84
C TRP A 103 9.33 2.91 4.38
N LYS A 104 9.30 1.68 3.85
CA LYS A 104 9.46 1.42 2.42
C LYS A 104 8.14 1.68 1.68
N PRO A 105 8.19 2.07 0.39
CA PRO A 105 7.02 2.15 -0.46
C PRO A 105 6.27 0.82 -0.46
N ARG A 106 4.93 0.87 -0.44
CA ARG A 106 4.07 -0.32 -0.49
C ARG A 106 3.39 -0.43 -1.83
N SER A 107 3.04 -1.66 -2.22
CA SER A 107 2.28 -1.85 -3.45
C SER A 107 0.97 -1.05 -3.38
N PRO A 108 0.54 -0.40 -4.48
CA PRO A 108 -0.69 0.40 -4.49
C PRO A 108 -1.91 -0.39 -4.02
N HIS A 109 -1.98 -1.69 -4.32
CA HIS A 109 -3.04 -2.56 -3.82
C HIS A 109 -3.04 -2.68 -2.29
N HIS A 110 -1.89 -2.95 -1.68
CA HIS A 110 -1.79 -3.12 -0.24
C HIS A 110 -1.99 -1.79 0.50
N ALA A 111 -1.38 -0.71 0.02
CA ALA A 111 -1.58 0.64 0.55
C ALA A 111 -3.06 1.07 0.54
N ASN A 112 -3.74 0.95 -0.60
CA ASN A 112 -5.18 1.23 -0.70
C ASN A 112 -6.02 0.36 0.25
N LYS A 113 -5.61 -0.88 0.49
CA LYS A 113 -6.30 -1.79 1.41
C LYS A 113 -6.19 -1.29 2.86
N LEU A 114 -5.01 -0.83 3.28
CA LEU A 114 -4.80 -0.25 4.62
C LEU A 114 -5.60 1.05 4.80
N ILE A 115 -5.52 1.97 3.83
CA ILE A 115 -6.28 3.23 3.83
C ILE A 115 -7.78 2.95 3.92
N ARG A 116 -8.27 1.95 3.18
CA ARG A 116 -9.68 1.54 3.23
C ARG A 116 -10.08 1.02 4.61
N TYR A 117 -9.26 0.19 5.25
CA TYR A 117 -9.58 -0.32 6.60
C TYR A 117 -9.71 0.79 7.64
N ILE A 118 -8.81 1.77 7.59
CA ILE A 118 -8.89 2.94 8.46
C ILE A 118 -10.13 3.77 8.14
N SER A 119 -10.44 3.98 6.85
CA SER A 119 -11.64 4.71 6.43
C SER A 119 -12.92 4.01 6.90
N GLU A 120 -13.03 2.69 6.73
CA GLU A 120 -14.18 1.88 7.19
C GLU A 120 -14.33 1.90 8.73
N TYR A 121 -13.22 1.96 9.47
CA TYR A 121 -13.24 2.12 10.92
C TYR A 121 -13.68 3.53 11.32
N SER A 122 -13.17 4.58 10.67
CA SER A 122 -13.57 5.98 10.94
C SER A 122 -15.05 6.22 10.63
N ASP A 123 -15.58 5.60 9.58
CA ASP A 123 -17.02 5.68 9.27
C ASP A 123 -17.88 5.05 10.35
N TRP A 124 -17.46 3.86 10.84
CA TRP A 124 -18.15 3.20 11.94
C TRP A 124 -18.08 4.04 13.22
N LEU A 125 -16.93 4.62 13.53
CA LEU A 125 -16.74 5.45 14.70
C LEU A 125 -17.60 6.72 14.64
N TYR A 126 -17.75 7.33 13.46
CA TYR A 126 -18.65 8.46 13.24
C TYR A 126 -20.11 8.08 13.51
N VAL A 127 -20.57 6.91 13.04
CA VAL A 127 -21.94 6.43 13.31
C VAL A 127 -22.17 6.19 14.80
N GLU A 128 -21.16 5.67 15.51
CA GLU A 128 -21.26 5.36 16.94
C GLU A 128 -21.24 6.61 17.83
N THR A 129 -20.43 7.62 17.47
CA THR A 129 -20.18 8.79 18.32
C THR A 129 -20.93 10.06 17.88
N GLY A 130 -21.30 10.14 16.60
CA GLY A 130 -21.84 11.35 15.98
C GLY A 130 -20.80 12.46 15.75
N GLU A 131 -19.52 12.23 16.06
CA GLU A 131 -18.51 13.29 16.03
C GLU A 131 -17.84 13.39 14.65
N GLU A 132 -18.00 14.52 13.96
CA GLU A 132 -17.47 14.72 12.62
C GLU A 132 -15.92 14.68 12.55
N SER A 133 -15.26 14.94 13.68
CA SER A 133 -13.79 14.86 13.83
C SER A 133 -13.29 13.43 13.68
N ALA A 134 -14.13 12.42 13.97
CA ALA A 134 -13.81 11.01 13.83
C ALA A 134 -13.71 10.57 12.36
N LEU A 135 -14.31 11.33 11.44
CA LEU A 135 -14.38 11.02 10.02
C LEU A 135 -13.08 11.46 9.30
N LEU A 136 -12.12 10.54 9.22
CA LEU A 136 -10.81 10.79 8.61
C LEU A 136 -10.87 10.94 7.09
N ASN A 137 -11.74 10.18 6.42
CA ASN A 137 -11.87 10.18 4.96
C ASN A 137 -13.32 10.38 4.51
N PRO A 138 -13.87 11.60 4.62
CA PRO A 138 -15.26 11.89 4.25
C PRO A 138 -15.62 11.47 2.83
N ILE A 139 -16.89 11.10 2.66
CA ILE A 139 -17.52 11.08 1.34
C ILE A 139 -17.96 12.52 1.03
N ARG A 140 -17.53 13.04 -0.12
CA ARG A 140 -17.94 14.33 -0.67
C ARG A 140 -18.64 14.15 -2.01
N SER A 141 -19.31 15.20 -2.47
CA SER A 141 -19.82 15.25 -3.84
C SER A 141 -18.66 15.18 -4.84
N ALA A 142 -18.85 14.36 -5.87
CA ALA A 142 -17.93 14.23 -6.97
C ALA A 142 -17.95 15.50 -7.83
N THR A 143 -16.79 15.94 -8.29
CA THR A 143 -16.73 16.93 -9.37
C THR A 143 -17.32 16.34 -10.66
N PRO A 144 -17.74 17.18 -11.63
CA PRO A 144 -18.24 16.69 -12.92
C PRO A 144 -17.25 15.74 -13.63
N TYR A 145 -15.96 16.05 -13.56
CA TYR A 145 -14.90 15.23 -14.14
C TYR A 145 -14.72 13.89 -13.42
N GLU A 146 -14.73 13.87 -12.10
CA GLU A 146 -14.64 12.62 -11.32
C GLU A 146 -15.87 11.74 -11.55
N LYS A 147 -17.06 12.34 -11.58
CA LYS A 147 -18.31 11.63 -11.89
C LYS A 147 -18.23 11.01 -13.28
N MET A 148 -17.79 11.77 -14.28
CA MET A 148 -17.59 11.28 -15.65
C MET A 148 -16.58 10.12 -15.69
N LEU A 149 -15.44 10.25 -15.01
CA LEU A 149 -14.41 9.21 -14.94
C LEU A 149 -14.93 7.93 -14.28
N ASN A 150 -15.66 8.06 -13.17
CA ASN A 150 -16.27 6.94 -12.46
C ASN A 150 -17.32 6.23 -13.34
N LEU A 151 -18.13 6.99 -14.08
CA LEU A 151 -19.09 6.45 -15.04
C LEU A 151 -18.39 5.74 -16.20
N ALA A 152 -17.34 6.32 -16.77
CA ALA A 152 -16.55 5.69 -17.82
C ALA A 152 -15.93 4.36 -17.35
N ALA A 153 -15.35 4.35 -16.14
CA ALA A 153 -14.80 3.14 -15.52
C ALA A 153 -15.87 2.09 -15.21
N TYR A 154 -17.08 2.51 -14.83
CA TYR A 154 -18.23 1.63 -14.67
C TYR A 154 -18.65 1.00 -16.00
N HIS A 155 -18.88 1.80 -17.05
CA HIS A 155 -19.27 1.31 -18.37
C HIS A 155 -18.21 0.40 -18.99
N HIS A 156 -16.92 0.70 -18.82
CA HIS A 156 -15.84 -0.18 -19.25
C HIS A 156 -15.88 -1.55 -18.54
N ARG A 157 -16.12 -1.58 -17.22
CA ARG A 157 -16.28 -2.83 -16.47
C ARG A 157 -17.54 -3.60 -16.89
N LYS A 158 -18.67 -2.90 -17.07
CA LYS A 158 -19.94 -3.48 -17.52
C LYS A 158 -19.81 -4.12 -18.90
N ASN A 159 -19.21 -3.41 -19.86
CA ASN A 159 -19.05 -3.89 -21.23
C ASN A 159 -18.13 -5.11 -21.32
N ASN A 160 -17.14 -5.20 -20.44
CA ASN A 160 -16.21 -6.33 -20.37
C ASN A 160 -16.68 -7.45 -19.43
N SER A 161 -17.92 -7.39 -18.93
CA SER A 161 -18.49 -8.37 -18.01
C SER A 161 -19.47 -9.30 -18.72
N PHE A 162 -19.32 -10.60 -18.50
CA PHE A 162 -20.24 -11.61 -19.04
C PHE A 162 -21.68 -11.38 -18.59
N LEU A 163 -21.88 -11.11 -17.28
CA LEU A 163 -23.20 -10.85 -16.69
C LEU A 163 -23.59 -9.37 -16.75
N LYS A 164 -23.38 -8.68 -17.87
CA LYS A 164 -23.67 -7.23 -17.99
C LYS A 164 -25.12 -6.83 -17.67
N HIS A 165 -26.06 -7.76 -17.73
CA HIS A 165 -27.49 -7.53 -17.45
C HIS A 165 -27.80 -7.43 -15.94
N THR A 166 -26.89 -7.87 -15.06
CA THR A 166 -27.04 -7.72 -13.60
C THR A 166 -26.59 -6.35 -13.10
N TYR A 167 -25.99 -5.54 -13.99
CA TYR A 167 -25.50 -4.21 -13.66
C TYR A 167 -26.66 -3.20 -13.65
N ASP A 168 -26.68 -2.36 -12.63
CA ASP A 168 -27.71 -1.34 -12.42
C ASP A 168 -27.14 0.06 -12.73
N ASP A 169 -27.54 0.61 -13.87
CA ASP A 169 -27.05 1.92 -14.34
C ASP A 169 -27.58 3.08 -13.51
N SER A 170 -28.74 2.92 -12.85
CA SER A 170 -29.30 3.96 -11.98
C SER A 170 -28.45 4.09 -10.72
N LYS A 171 -28.19 2.98 -10.04
CA LYS A 171 -27.30 2.93 -8.86
C LYS A 171 -25.90 3.41 -9.19
N ALA A 172 -25.38 3.04 -10.36
CA ALA A 172 -24.04 3.48 -10.78
C ALA A 172 -23.96 5.01 -10.95
N ARG A 173 -25.00 5.65 -11.50
CA ARG A 173 -25.06 7.11 -11.63
C ARG A 173 -25.14 7.84 -10.30
N GLU A 174 -25.88 7.29 -9.35
CA GLU A 174 -25.98 7.80 -7.98
C GLU A 174 -24.63 7.70 -7.26
N GLN A 175 -24.01 6.52 -7.30
CA GLN A 175 -22.70 6.27 -6.68
C GLN A 175 -21.60 7.12 -7.30
N ALA A 176 -21.62 7.34 -8.62
CA ALA A 176 -20.64 8.18 -9.29
C ALA A 176 -20.69 9.65 -8.84
N GLY A 177 -21.81 10.09 -8.23
CA GLY A 177 -21.95 11.41 -7.63
C GLY A 177 -21.22 11.59 -6.29
N HIS A 178 -20.66 10.53 -5.73
CA HIS A 178 -20.05 10.53 -4.40
C HIS A 178 -18.64 9.94 -4.43
N VAL A 179 -17.65 10.66 -3.91
CA VAL A 179 -16.23 10.26 -3.90
C VAL A 179 -15.62 10.51 -2.53
N ARG A 180 -14.68 9.65 -2.13
CA ARG A 180 -13.89 9.86 -0.90
C ARG A 180 -12.91 11.02 -1.06
N ALA A 181 -12.66 11.77 0.00
CA ALA A 181 -11.65 12.83 -0.01
C ALA A 181 -10.28 12.31 -0.49
N ILE A 182 -9.86 11.15 0.04
CA ILE A 182 -8.67 10.42 -0.44
C ILE A 182 -9.14 9.31 -1.37
N ALA A 183 -8.78 9.46 -2.65
CA ALA A 183 -9.07 8.50 -3.70
C ALA A 183 -8.09 7.31 -3.67
N LYS A 184 -8.47 6.21 -4.34
CA LYS A 184 -7.57 5.06 -4.50
C LYS A 184 -6.43 5.40 -5.45
N HIS A 185 -5.20 5.22 -5.01
CA HIS A 185 -4.03 5.35 -5.88
C HIS A 185 -4.00 4.20 -6.90
N GLN A 186 -3.97 4.51 -8.19
CA GLN A 186 -3.82 3.51 -9.24
C GLN A 186 -2.34 3.23 -9.48
N GLY A 187 -1.92 2.00 -9.23
CA GLY A 187 -0.57 1.57 -9.61
C GLY A 187 -0.42 1.40 -11.12
N PRO A 188 0.83 1.36 -11.63
CA PRO A 188 1.06 0.98 -13.01
C PRO A 188 0.44 -0.39 -13.29
N LYS A 189 -0.35 -0.47 -14.37
CA LYS A 189 -1.03 -1.72 -14.78
C LYS A 189 -0.05 -2.76 -15.31
N ASN A 190 1.09 -2.31 -15.84
CA ASN A 190 2.14 -3.18 -16.35
C ASN A 190 3.09 -3.59 -15.22
N LYS A 191 3.17 -4.90 -14.96
CA LYS A 191 4.13 -5.53 -14.04
C LYS A 191 5.38 -6.05 -14.75
N GLN A 192 5.62 -5.66 -16.00
CA GLN A 192 6.87 -6.01 -16.66
C GLN A 192 7.98 -5.20 -15.99
N VAL A 193 8.63 -5.83 -15.01
CA VAL A 193 9.94 -5.40 -14.56
C VAL A 193 10.86 -5.75 -15.72
N THR A 194 11.12 -4.80 -16.61
CA THR A 194 12.22 -4.96 -17.55
C THR A 194 13.48 -4.93 -16.70
N TYR A 195 14.09 -6.09 -16.48
CA TYR A 195 15.44 -6.16 -15.93
C TYR A 195 16.37 -5.65 -17.02
N THR A 196 16.59 -4.34 -17.04
CA THR A 196 17.62 -3.75 -17.90
C THR A 196 18.91 -3.79 -17.12
N PHE A 197 19.96 -4.32 -17.76
CA PHE A 197 21.30 -4.22 -17.20
C PHE A 197 21.62 -2.74 -16.91
N PRO A 198 22.22 -2.41 -15.75
CA PRO A 198 22.64 -1.04 -15.47
C PRO A 198 23.59 -0.58 -16.58
N ARG A 199 23.19 0.40 -17.38
CA ARG A 199 23.99 0.89 -18.53
C ARG A 199 25.40 1.32 -18.12
N ASP A 200 25.55 1.80 -16.90
CA ASP A 200 26.82 2.30 -16.38
C ASP A 200 27.83 1.18 -16.06
N LYS A 201 27.39 -0.09 -16.07
CA LYS A 201 28.23 -1.25 -15.72
C LYS A 201 28.50 -2.20 -16.89
N SER A 202 27.98 -1.93 -18.08
CA SER A 202 28.13 -2.87 -19.21
C SER A 202 29.59 -3.09 -19.62
N LEU A 203 30.42 -2.04 -19.54
CA LEU A 203 31.83 -2.10 -19.93
C LEU A 203 32.72 -2.78 -18.87
N GLU A 204 32.36 -2.72 -17.58
CA GLU A 204 33.14 -3.37 -16.51
C GLU A 204 33.06 -4.92 -16.57
N VAL A 205 32.03 -5.46 -17.23
CA VAL A 205 31.86 -6.91 -17.35
C VAL A 205 32.81 -7.50 -18.41
N GLU A 206 33.27 -6.72 -19.39
CA GLU A 206 34.15 -7.22 -20.46
C GLU A 206 35.48 -7.77 -19.91
N ASP A 207 36.04 -7.09 -18.91
CA ASP A 207 37.26 -7.52 -18.22
C ASP A 207 37.05 -8.79 -17.38
N SER A 208 35.82 -9.07 -16.97
CA SER A 208 35.47 -10.25 -16.16
C SER A 208 35.38 -11.56 -16.97
N PHE A 209 35.38 -11.47 -18.30
CA PHE A 209 35.39 -12.64 -19.18
C PHE A 209 36.78 -13.19 -19.46
N ILE A 210 37.84 -12.47 -19.08
CA ILE A 210 39.23 -12.88 -19.34
C ILE A 210 39.61 -14.01 -18.39
N ILE A 211 40.08 -15.13 -18.95
CA ILE A 211 40.57 -16.27 -18.17
C ILE A 211 41.91 -15.86 -17.54
N CYS A 212 42.00 -15.96 -16.20
CA CYS A 212 43.21 -15.63 -15.46
C CYS A 212 44.41 -16.46 -15.96
N GLY A 213 45.48 -15.77 -16.35
CA GLY A 213 46.71 -16.39 -16.88
C GLY A 213 46.81 -16.47 -18.41
N SER A 214 45.78 -16.04 -19.15
CA SER A 214 45.85 -15.92 -20.60
C SER A 214 46.68 -14.71 -21.05
N LYS A 215 47.36 -14.83 -22.20
CA LYS A 215 48.10 -13.75 -22.83
C LYS A 215 47.23 -13.06 -23.87
N ILE A 216 47.51 -11.78 -24.11
CA ILE A 216 46.82 -11.00 -25.15
C ILE A 216 47.03 -11.57 -26.56
N SER A 217 48.15 -12.26 -26.80
CA SER A 217 48.44 -12.95 -28.05
C SER A 217 47.66 -14.24 -28.26
N ASP A 218 47.00 -14.75 -27.22
CA ASP A 218 46.30 -16.03 -27.30
C ASP A 218 44.99 -15.88 -28.09
N PRO A 219 44.58 -16.92 -28.85
CA PRO A 219 43.31 -16.92 -29.56
C PRO A 219 42.13 -16.62 -28.63
N PRO A 220 41.09 -15.88 -29.06
CA PRO A 220 39.98 -15.45 -28.21
C PRO A 220 39.31 -16.58 -27.43
N GLN A 221 39.19 -17.76 -28.04
CA GLN A 221 38.62 -18.97 -27.43
C GLN A 221 39.41 -19.54 -26.24
N ASN A 222 40.70 -19.21 -26.15
CA ASN A 222 41.57 -19.59 -25.03
C ASN A 222 41.80 -18.43 -24.05
N ARG A 223 41.44 -17.21 -24.45
CA ARG A 223 41.57 -15.98 -23.66
C ARG A 223 40.29 -15.61 -22.91
N LEU A 224 39.14 -15.94 -23.48
CA LEU A 224 37.82 -15.58 -22.97
C LEU A 224 37.04 -16.82 -22.54
N ASP A 225 36.32 -16.70 -21.42
CA ASP A 225 35.35 -17.69 -20.97
C ASP A 225 34.08 -17.62 -21.84
N LEU A 226 34.12 -18.35 -22.95
CA LEU A 226 33.07 -18.31 -23.99
C LEU A 226 31.67 -18.64 -23.45
N ALA A 227 31.56 -19.47 -22.41
CA ALA A 227 30.27 -19.79 -21.80
C ALA A 227 29.62 -18.54 -21.18
N LYS A 228 30.41 -17.70 -20.51
CA LYS A 228 29.94 -16.43 -19.93
C LYS A 228 29.65 -15.39 -21.00
N VAL A 229 30.49 -15.31 -22.03
CA VAL A 229 30.29 -14.40 -23.17
C VAL A 229 29.00 -14.73 -23.93
N LEU A 230 28.72 -16.01 -24.21
CA LEU A 230 27.53 -16.45 -24.93
C LEU A 230 26.23 -16.23 -24.15
N VAL A 231 26.26 -16.23 -22.82
CA VAL A 231 25.12 -15.84 -21.98
C VAL A 231 24.87 -14.32 -22.06
N PHE A 232 25.91 -13.53 -22.38
CA PHE A 232 25.84 -12.07 -22.47
C PHE A 232 25.48 -11.55 -23.88
N ILE A 233 25.92 -12.23 -24.94
CA ILE A 233 25.66 -11.85 -26.35
C ILE A 233 24.17 -11.68 -26.72
N PRO A 234 23.20 -12.50 -26.27
CA PRO A 234 21.79 -12.30 -26.66
C PRO A 234 21.21 -10.97 -26.16
N VAL A 235 21.87 -10.28 -25.22
CA VAL A 235 21.47 -8.95 -24.72
C VAL A 235 21.91 -7.82 -25.65
N ILE A 236 22.91 -8.03 -26.50
CA ILE A 236 23.49 -6.97 -27.36
C ILE A 236 22.84 -6.97 -28.76
N ILE A 237 22.36 -8.12 -29.24
CA ILE A 237 21.83 -8.25 -30.62
C ILE A 237 20.41 -7.69 -30.76
N GLU A 238 19.64 -7.56 -29.68
CA GLU A 238 18.30 -6.92 -29.73
C GLU A 238 18.36 -5.39 -29.88
N ASP A 239 19.53 -4.76 -29.73
CA ASP A 239 19.74 -3.30 -29.75
C ASP A 239 20.54 -2.80 -30.99
N ALA A 240 20.66 -3.63 -32.05
CA ALA A 240 21.31 -3.27 -33.33
C ALA A 240 20.31 -3.09 -34.48
#